data_AF-Q4RBR9-F1
#
_entry.id   AF-Q4RBR9-F1
#
_cell.length_a   1.000
_cell.length_b   1.000
_cell.length_c   1.000
_cell.angle_alpha   90.00
_cell.angle_beta   90.00
_cell.angle_gamma   90.00
#
_symmetry.space_group_name_H-M   'P 1'
#
loop_
_entity.id
_entity.type
_entity.pdbx_description
1 polymer ?
#
loop_
_entity_poly.entity_id
_entity_poly.type
_entity_poly.pdbx_seq_one_letter_code
_entity_poly.pdbx_strand_id
1 'polypeptide(L)' 'MKKELSDNESITQEVVGNAHIENYAIKMFLYADNEDRSGRFHK' A
#
# COMPACT_ATOMS: atom_id res chain seq x y z
N MET A 1 12.52 14.34 3.47
CA MET A 1 11.62 13.19 3.74
C MET A 1 11.24 13.03 5.22
N LYS A 2 12.05 12.43 6.12
CA LYS A 2 11.59 12.16 7.51
C LYS A 2 11.24 13.43 8.30
N LYS A 3 12.01 14.52 8.11
CA LYS A 3 11.75 15.84 8.72
C LYS A 3 10.50 16.54 8.18
N GLU A 4 10.10 16.24 6.94
CA GLU A 4 8.92 16.84 6.29
C GLU A 4 7.63 16.07 6.61
N LEU A 5 7.77 14.80 7.03
CA LEU A 5 6.67 13.91 7.37
C LEU A 5 6.65 13.58 8.88
N SER A 6 7.24 14.44 9.71
CA SER A 6 7.37 14.20 11.15
C SER A 6 6.02 14.12 11.86
N ASP A 7 4.97 14.70 11.27
CA ASP A 7 3.63 14.70 11.84
C ASP A 7 2.77 13.55 11.27
N ASN A 8 3.33 12.75 10.35
CA ASN A 8 2.65 11.60 9.79
C ASN A 8 2.79 10.39 10.71
N GLU A 9 1.67 9.90 11.19
CA GLU A 9 1.59 8.75 12.09
C GLU A 9 2.19 7.47 11.46
N SER A 10 2.08 7.28 10.14
CA SER A 10 2.72 6.14 9.46
C SER A 10 4.25 6.21 9.42
N ILE A 11 4.83 7.36 9.75
CA ILE A 11 6.28 7.60 9.80
C ILE A 11 6.79 7.63 11.25
N THR A 12 5.96 8.01 12.21
CA THR A 12 6.33 8.11 13.63
C THR A 12 5.93 6.90 14.45
N GLN A 13 4.88 6.17 14.07
CA GLN A 13 4.39 4.96 14.72
C GLN A 13 4.66 3.75 13.82
N GLU A 14 5.53 2.85 14.26
CA GLU A 14 5.94 1.68 13.45
C GLU A 14 4.76 0.76 13.10
N VAL A 15 3.84 0.53 14.03
CA VAL A 15 2.63 -0.29 13.80
C VAL A 15 1.75 0.32 12.71
N VAL A 16 1.58 1.64 12.72
CA VAL A 16 0.78 2.36 11.71
C VAL A 16 1.51 2.35 10.37
N GLY A 17 2.84 2.46 10.36
CA GLY A 17 3.68 2.31 9.18
C GLY A 17 3.54 0.93 8.53
N ASN A 18 3.61 -0.14 9.32
CA ASN A 18 3.42 -1.52 8.83
C ASN A 18 2.03 -1.70 8.24
N ALA A 19 0.98 -1.28 8.95
CA ALA A 19 -0.39 -1.34 8.44
C ALA A 19 -0.57 -0.52 7.14
N HIS A 20 0.10 0.62 7.01
CA HIS A 20 0.04 1.44 5.80
C HIS A 20 0.61 0.69 4.59
N ILE A 21 1.76 0.04 4.73
CA ILE A 21 2.40 -0.74 3.67
C ILE A 21 1.60 -2.02 3.34
N GLU A 22 1.16 -2.76 4.36
CA GLU A 22 0.35 -3.96 4.17
C GLU A 22 -0.95 -3.66 3.41
N ASN A 23 -1.67 -2.61 3.81
CA ASN A 23 -2.90 -2.20 3.13
C ASN A 23 -2.65 -1.77 1.68
N TYR A 24 -1.53 -1.09 1.42
CA TYR A 24 -1.16 -0.70 0.06
C TYR A 24 -0.83 -1.93 -0.80
N ALA A 25 -0.08 -2.89 -0.26
CA ALA A 25 0.24 -4.15 -0.93
C ALA A 25 -1.02 -4.97 -1.23
N ILE A 26 -1.95 -5.09 -0.28
CA ILE A 26 -3.22 -5.79 -0.47
C ILE A 26 -4.05 -5.15 -1.59
N LYS A 27 -4.12 -3.82 -1.65
CA LYS A 27 -4.86 -3.14 -2.72
C LYS A 27 -4.28 -3.42 -4.10
N MET A 28 -2.96 -3.37 -4.25
CA MET A 28 -2.29 -3.70 -5.51
C MET A 28 -2.50 -5.17 -5.89
N PHE A 29 -2.40 -6.06 -4.91
CA PHE A 29 -2.64 -7.50 -5.11
C PHE A 29 -4.06 -7.77 -5.59
N LEU A 30 -5.08 -7.23 -4.91
CA LEU A 30 -6.48 -7.41 -5.28
C LEU A 30 -6.82 -6.80 -6.63
N TYR A 31 -6.22 -5.65 -6.96
CA TYR A 31 -6.36 -5.07 -8.29
C TYR A 31 -5.85 -6.04 -9.36
N ALA A 32 -4.61 -6.53 -9.22
CA ALA A 32 -4.03 -7.47 -10.18
C ALA A 32 -4.81 -8.79 -10.26
N ASP A 33 -5.23 -9.35 -9.13
CA ASP A 33 -6.05 -10.58 -9.08
C ASP A 33 -7.40 -10.39 -9.79
N ASN A 34 -8.05 -9.23 -9.63
CA ASN A 34 -9.29 -8.94 -10.34
C ASN A 34 -9.10 -8.78 -11.85
N GLU A 35 -8.01 -8.16 -12.30
CA GLU A 35 -7.67 -8.07 -13.72
C GLU A 35 -7.38 -9.45 -14.32
N ASP A 36 -6.58 -10.26 -13.62
CA ASP A 36 -6.24 -11.64 -14.01
C ASP A 36 -7.49 -12.54 -14.11
N ARG A 37 -8.35 -12.53 -13.09
CA ARG A 37 -9.64 -13.27 -13.10
C ARG A 37 -10.57 -12.81 -14.21
N SER A 38 -10.46 -11.55 -14.63
CA SER A 38 -11.23 -11.01 -15.74
C SER A 38 -10.56 -11.24 -17.11
N GLY A 39 -9.40 -11.91 -17.16
CA GLY A 39 -8.64 -12.15 -18.38
C GLY A 39 -8.06 -10.89 -19.02
N ARG A 40 -7.90 -9.80 -18.25
CA ARG A 40 -7.36 -8.52 -18.73
C ARG A 40 -5.86 -8.46 -18.43
N PHE A 41 -5.05 -8.52 -19.48
CA PHE A 41 -3.59 -8.53 -19.37
C PHE A 41 -3.02 -7.26 -19.98
N HIS A 42 -2.48 -6.38 -19.13
CA HIS A 42 -1.83 -5.14 -19.53
C HIS A 42 -0.78 -4.71 -18.49
N LYS A 43 -0.05 -3.64 -18.82
CA LYS A 43 0.86 -2.98 -17.89
C LYS A 43 0.09 -2.11 -16.90
#